data_AF-A0A1F8ARB3-F1
#
_entry.id   AF-A0A1F8ARB3-F1
#
_cell.length_a   1.000
_cell.length_b   1.000
_cell.length_c   1.000
_cell.angle_alpha   90.00
_cell.angle_beta   90.00
_cell.angle_gamma   90.00
#
_symmetry.space_group_name_H-M   'P 1'
#
loop_
_entity.id
_entity.type
_entity.pdbx_description
1 polymer ?
#
loop_
_entity_poly.entity_id
_entity_poly.type
_entity_poly.pdbx_seq_one_letter_code
_entity_poly.pdbx_strand_id
1 'polypeptide(L)'
;MRNLLKLIYVLICVVFIAYLLAPSNNFPIPPLDSEQSDEPADIETPYRRAYFTNSTRNEALAHYANFFGGLLLNYPPEEAQTLIRDQTRSSYLQELVVPFRESLYINGFIPTQEKDAILINAVPWKQKIIARFIPSSTINRLVIYVLVCIGSWFSIKNLANSIFKLRNQLTRLWMYR
;
A
#
# COMPACT_ATOMS: atom_id res chain seq x y z
N MET A 1 -2.70 31.46 20.97
CA MET A 1 -2.13 30.77 19.79
C MET A 1 -1.25 29.58 20.14
N ARG A 2 -0.23 29.70 21.00
CA ARG A 2 0.69 28.59 21.31
C ARG A 2 -0.01 27.34 21.87
N ASN A 3 -0.96 27.48 22.80
CA ASN A 3 -1.67 26.34 23.37
C ASN A 3 -2.65 25.69 22.37
N LEU A 4 -3.25 26.51 21.49
CA LEU A 4 -4.14 26.02 20.42
C LEU A 4 -3.39 25.14 19.42
N LEU A 5 -2.20 25.56 18.97
CA LEU A 5 -1.38 24.76 18.05
C LEU A 5 -0.94 23.44 18.67
N LYS A 6 -0.61 23.44 19.97
CA LYS A 6 -0.31 22.19 20.71
C LYS A 6 -1.52 21.27 20.77
N LEU A 7 -2.70 21.82 21.05
CA LEU A 7 -3.94 21.04 21.10
C LEU A 7 -4.25 20.42 19.74
N ILE A 8 -4.17 21.19 18.65
CA ILE A 8 -4.38 20.71 17.29
C ILE A 8 -3.38 19.61 16.94
N TYR A 9 -2.11 19.79 17.28
CA TYR A 9 -1.08 18.78 17.06
C TYR A 9 -1.38 17.46 17.78
N VAL A 10 -1.70 17.53 19.07
CA VAL A 10 -2.07 16.34 19.85
C VAL A 10 -3.32 15.68 19.28
N LEU A 11 -4.32 16.45 18.85
CA LEU A 11 -5.53 15.92 18.23
C LEU A 11 -5.21 15.15 16.94
N ILE A 12 -4.37 15.71 16.06
CA ILE A 12 -3.91 15.04 14.84
C ILE A 12 -3.20 13.73 15.21
N CYS A 13 -2.33 13.74 16.23
CA CYS A 13 -1.66 12.54 16.69
C CYS A 13 -2.62 11.45 17.16
N VAL A 14 -3.62 11.82 17.96
CA VAL A 14 -4.62 10.87 18.48
C VAL A 14 -5.49 10.31 17.35
N VAL A 15 -5.96 11.15 16.43
CA VAL A 15 -6.75 10.70 15.27
C VAL A 15 -5.96 9.73 14.41
N PHE A 16 -4.67 9.99 14.19
CA PHE A 16 -3.84 9.11 13.39
C PHE A 16 -3.48 7.80 14.11
N ILE A 17 -3.32 7.80 15.43
CA ILE A 17 -3.21 6.57 16.22
C ILE A 17 -4.47 5.71 16.04
N ALA A 18 -5.66 6.32 16.14
CA ALA A 18 -6.91 5.60 15.89
C ALA A 18 -6.97 5.00 14.48
N TYR A 19 -6.49 5.74 13.47
CA TYR A 19 -6.35 5.22 12.10
C TYR A 19 -5.41 4.01 12.00
N LEU A 20 -4.24 4.04 12.65
CA LEU A 20 -3.27 2.94 12.61
C LEU A 20 -3.73 1.70 13.40
N LEU A 21 -4.57 1.90 14.42
CA LEU A 21 -5.18 0.84 15.23
C LEU A 21 -6.38 0.15 14.56
N ALA A 22 -6.92 0.73 13.48
CA ALA A 22 -8.02 0.12 12.76
C ALA A 22 -7.68 -1.32 12.33
N PRO A 23 -8.65 -2.24 12.31
CA PRO A 23 -8.41 -3.64 11.97
C PRO A 23 -7.87 -3.77 10.55
N SER A 24 -6.80 -4.53 10.39
CA SER A 24 -6.21 -4.84 9.08
C SER A 24 -7.11 -5.78 8.29
N ASN A 25 -7.09 -5.63 6.97
CA ASN A 25 -7.77 -6.53 6.07
C ASN A 25 -7.12 -7.91 6.10
N ASN A 26 -7.95 -8.96 5.98
CA ASN A 26 -7.45 -10.31 5.74
C ASN A 26 -7.01 -10.46 4.28
N PHE A 27 -6.27 -11.52 3.98
CA PHE A 27 -5.96 -11.88 2.59
C PHE A 27 -7.27 -12.02 1.80
N PRO A 28 -7.36 -11.43 0.59
CA PRO A 28 -8.61 -11.39 -0.15
C PRO A 28 -9.06 -12.78 -0.60
N ILE A 29 -10.38 -12.98 -0.59
CA ILE A 29 -10.98 -14.16 -1.20
C ILE A 29 -10.77 -14.13 -2.72
N PRO A 30 -10.65 -15.30 -3.38
CA PRO A 30 -10.53 -15.37 -4.82
C PRO A 30 -11.75 -14.76 -5.55
N PRO A 31 -11.58 -14.31 -6.81
CA PRO A 31 -12.69 -13.97 -7.69
C PRO A 31 -13.64 -15.16 -7.90
N LEU A 32 -14.91 -14.88 -8.23
CA LEU A 32 -15.88 -15.92 -8.58
C LEU A 32 -15.39 -16.76 -9.78
N ASP A 33 -15.76 -18.04 -9.81
CA ASP A 33 -15.41 -18.97 -10.88
C ASP A 33 -13.91 -18.99 -11.19
N SER A 34 -13.10 -19.07 -10.13
CA SER A 34 -11.65 -19.20 -10.25
C SER A 34 -11.12 -20.48 -9.59
N GLU A 35 -10.07 -21.04 -10.18
CA GLU A 35 -9.35 -22.22 -9.69
C GLU A 35 -8.01 -21.77 -9.12
N GLN A 36 -7.69 -22.16 -7.88
CA GLN A 36 -6.41 -21.80 -7.29
C GLN A 36 -5.26 -22.58 -7.94
N SER A 37 -4.16 -21.88 -8.18
CA SER A 37 -2.91 -22.50 -8.64
C SER A 37 -2.22 -23.23 -7.48
N ASP A 38 -1.88 -24.50 -7.72
CA ASP A 38 -1.07 -25.33 -6.81
C ASP A 38 0.42 -25.32 -7.19
N GLU A 39 0.84 -24.45 -8.11
CA GLU A 39 2.26 -24.30 -8.44
C GLU A 39 3.05 -23.92 -7.17
N PRO A 40 4.19 -24.60 -6.89
CA PRO A 40 4.98 -24.32 -5.68
C PRO A 40 5.27 -22.83 -5.48
N ALA A 41 5.64 -22.16 -6.57
CA ALA A 41 5.95 -20.72 -6.58
C ALA A 41 4.75 -19.84 -6.22
N ASP A 42 3.50 -20.30 -6.38
CA ASP A 42 2.31 -19.52 -6.06
C ASP A 42 1.84 -19.74 -4.61
N ILE A 43 2.35 -20.78 -3.92
CA ILE A 43 1.97 -21.14 -2.55
C ILE A 43 3.11 -21.02 -1.52
N GLU A 44 4.34 -20.71 -1.94
CA GLU A 44 5.55 -20.53 -1.10
C GLU A 44 5.32 -19.70 0.18
N THR A 45 4.45 -18.69 0.13
CA THR A 45 4.14 -17.83 1.28
C THR A 45 2.64 -17.77 1.53
N PRO A 46 2.17 -17.56 2.76
CA PRO A 46 0.75 -17.39 3.04
C PRO A 46 0.19 -16.07 2.46
N TYR A 47 1.07 -15.15 2.05
CA TYR A 47 0.70 -13.83 1.55
C TYR A 47 0.75 -13.72 0.03
N ARG A 48 0.87 -14.84 -0.68
CA ARG A 48 0.79 -14.90 -2.13
C ARG A 48 -0.11 -16.05 -2.54
N ARG A 49 -1.04 -15.80 -3.45
CA ARG A 49 -1.90 -16.82 -4.06
C ARG A 49 -2.12 -16.47 -5.52
N ALA A 50 -2.17 -17.47 -6.37
CA ALA A 50 -2.54 -17.30 -7.76
C ALA A 50 -3.82 -18.07 -8.09
N TYR A 51 -4.59 -17.54 -9.03
CA TYR A 51 -5.87 -18.07 -9.45
C TYR A 51 -6.00 -17.99 -10.96
N PHE A 52 -6.53 -19.05 -11.56
CA PHE A 52 -6.97 -19.08 -12.94
C PHE A 52 -8.42 -18.63 -13.00
N THR A 53 -8.76 -17.67 -13.86
CA THR A 53 -10.12 -17.14 -13.94
C THR A 53 -10.48 -16.71 -15.35
N ASN A 54 -11.78 -16.71 -15.61
CA ASN A 54 -12.37 -16.19 -16.84
C ASN A 54 -12.84 -14.73 -16.72
N SER A 55 -12.70 -14.12 -15.54
CA SER A 55 -13.01 -12.70 -15.34
C SER A 55 -12.18 -11.82 -16.28
N THR A 56 -12.70 -10.65 -16.64
CA THR A 56 -11.91 -9.60 -17.30
C THR A 56 -10.94 -8.93 -16.32
N ARG A 57 -9.96 -8.18 -16.84
CA ARG A 57 -9.08 -7.33 -16.01
C ARG A 57 -9.90 -6.43 -15.08
N ASN A 58 -10.92 -5.76 -15.60
CA ASN A 58 -11.71 -4.81 -14.82
C ASN A 58 -12.54 -5.50 -13.75
N GLU A 59 -13.14 -6.66 -14.04
CA GLU A 59 -13.87 -7.46 -13.05
C GLU A 59 -12.96 -7.93 -11.92
N ALA A 60 -11.77 -8.46 -12.27
CA ALA A 60 -10.79 -8.91 -11.29
C ALA A 60 -10.35 -7.76 -10.36
N LEU A 61 -10.00 -6.62 -10.94
CA LEU A 61 -9.57 -5.45 -10.16
C LEU A 61 -10.71 -4.89 -9.30
N ALA A 62 -11.92 -4.83 -9.83
CA ALA A 62 -13.09 -4.39 -9.09
C ALA A 62 -13.39 -5.33 -7.91
N HIS A 63 -13.25 -6.65 -8.08
CA HIS A 63 -13.41 -7.63 -7.00
C HIS A 63 -12.46 -7.33 -5.83
N TYR A 64 -11.16 -7.19 -6.12
CA TYR A 64 -10.18 -6.89 -5.06
C TYR A 64 -10.35 -5.49 -4.48
N ALA A 65 -10.70 -4.49 -5.29
CA ALA A 65 -10.95 -3.13 -4.81
C ALA A 65 -12.15 -3.07 -3.85
N ASN A 66 -13.22 -3.81 -4.15
CA ASN A 66 -14.40 -3.89 -3.28
C ASN A 66 -14.11 -4.61 -1.96
N PHE A 67 -13.26 -5.64 -1.99
CA PHE A 67 -12.89 -6.39 -0.79
C PHE A 67 -11.89 -5.63 0.09
N PHE A 68 -10.85 -5.06 -0.51
CA PHE A 68 -9.71 -4.48 0.20
C PHE A 68 -9.84 -2.98 0.46
N GLY A 69 -10.50 -2.26 -0.46
CA GLY A 69 -10.51 -0.80 -0.48
C GLY A 69 -9.14 -0.18 -0.78
N GLY A 70 -8.96 1.08 -0.40
CA GLY A 70 -7.68 1.80 -0.57
C GLY A 70 -7.56 2.56 -1.89
N LEU A 71 -6.38 3.10 -2.13
CA LEU A 71 -6.04 3.84 -3.35
C LEU A 71 -5.46 2.87 -4.38
N LEU A 72 -5.91 2.99 -5.63
CA LEU A 72 -5.39 2.18 -6.73
C LEU A 72 -4.17 2.86 -7.36
N LEU A 73 -3.06 2.14 -7.38
CA LEU A 73 -1.83 2.55 -8.06
C LEU A 73 -1.54 1.58 -9.21
N ASN A 74 -1.03 2.11 -10.31
CA ASN A 74 -0.72 1.34 -11.51
C ASN A 74 0.79 1.30 -11.74
N TYR A 75 1.31 0.09 -11.99
CA TYR A 75 2.74 -0.15 -12.18
C TYR A 75 3.01 -0.72 -13.58
N PRO A 76 4.23 -0.51 -14.11
CA PRO A 76 4.69 -1.24 -15.29
C PRO A 76 4.64 -2.76 -15.06
N PRO A 77 4.12 -3.55 -16.01
CA PRO A 77 4.06 -5.01 -15.88
C PRO A 77 5.42 -5.68 -15.62
N GLU A 78 6.51 -5.08 -16.10
CA GLU A 78 7.88 -5.57 -15.94
C GLU A 78 8.31 -5.62 -14.46
N GLU A 79 7.77 -4.73 -13.64
CA GLU A 79 8.05 -4.68 -12.21
C GLU A 79 7.45 -5.87 -11.45
N ALA A 80 6.57 -6.67 -12.07
CA ALA A 80 6.01 -7.87 -11.43
C ALA A 80 7.11 -8.89 -11.07
N GLN A 81 8.22 -8.88 -11.80
CA GLN A 81 9.38 -9.73 -11.49
C GLN A 81 10.01 -9.38 -10.14
N THR A 82 9.91 -8.12 -9.71
CA THR A 82 10.44 -7.66 -8.42
C THR A 82 9.35 -7.62 -7.35
N LEU A 83 8.17 -7.10 -7.70
CA LEU A 83 7.08 -6.82 -6.77
C LEU A 83 6.21 -8.04 -6.46
N ILE A 84 6.19 -9.08 -7.29
CA ILE A 84 5.44 -10.32 -7.03
C ILE A 84 6.39 -11.49 -6.75
N ARG A 85 7.20 -11.84 -7.75
CA ARG A 85 8.28 -12.83 -7.70
C ARG A 85 9.09 -12.86 -8.98
N ASP A 86 10.30 -13.40 -8.89
CA ASP A 86 11.14 -13.66 -10.06
C ASP A 86 10.37 -14.46 -11.12
N GLN A 87 10.61 -14.10 -12.39
CA GLN A 87 10.01 -14.73 -13.57
C GLN A 87 8.47 -14.61 -13.66
N THR A 88 7.84 -13.72 -12.89
CA THR A 88 6.41 -13.44 -13.04
C THR A 88 6.13 -12.85 -14.42
N ARG A 89 5.26 -13.51 -15.18
CA ARG A 89 4.69 -12.93 -16.39
C ARG A 89 3.54 -12.01 -16.02
N SER A 90 3.45 -10.87 -16.71
CA SER A 90 2.47 -9.83 -16.41
C SER A 90 1.97 -9.18 -17.69
N SER A 91 0.68 -8.95 -17.76
CA SER A 91 0.04 -8.03 -18.70
C SER A 91 -0.38 -6.74 -18.00
N TYR A 92 -0.62 -6.79 -16.70
CA TYR A 92 -0.86 -5.63 -15.85
C TYR A 92 -0.44 -5.91 -14.40
N LEU A 93 0.01 -4.85 -13.73
CA LEU A 93 0.36 -4.86 -12.31
C LEU A 93 -0.26 -3.64 -11.64
N GLN A 94 -1.00 -3.88 -10.56
CA GLN A 94 -1.63 -2.82 -9.78
C GLN A 94 -1.47 -3.07 -8.29
N GLU A 95 -1.53 -2.00 -7.50
CA GLU A 95 -1.52 -2.05 -6.04
C GLU A 95 -2.77 -1.36 -5.50
N LEU A 96 -3.43 -1.99 -4.54
CA LEU A 96 -4.38 -1.34 -3.66
C LEU A 96 -3.66 -1.01 -2.36
N VAL A 97 -3.46 0.28 -2.10
CA VAL A 97 -2.73 0.76 -0.93
C VAL A 97 -3.66 1.37 0.10
N VAL A 98 -3.53 0.91 1.35
CA VAL A 98 -4.06 1.57 2.53
C VAL A 98 -2.87 2.26 3.22
N PRO A 99 -2.71 3.60 3.05
CA PRO A 99 -1.49 4.30 3.45
C PRO A 99 -1.05 4.02 4.89
N PHE A 100 0.25 3.80 5.10
CA PHE A 100 0.84 3.48 6.41
C PHE A 100 0.32 2.20 7.07
N ARG A 101 -0.53 1.43 6.38
CA ARG A 101 -1.10 0.19 6.88
C ARG A 101 -0.66 -0.98 6.03
N GLU A 102 -1.20 -1.16 4.85
CA GLU A 102 -1.02 -2.40 4.10
C GLU A 102 -1.26 -2.20 2.61
N SER A 103 -0.74 -3.14 1.84
CA SER A 103 -0.82 -3.10 0.38
C SER A 103 -1.19 -4.47 -0.17
N LEU A 104 -1.97 -4.48 -1.24
CA LEU A 104 -2.30 -5.66 -2.00
C LEU A 104 -1.88 -5.45 -3.45
N TYR A 105 -0.88 -6.21 -3.90
CA TYR A 105 -0.48 -6.25 -5.31
C TYR A 105 -1.31 -7.27 -6.07
N ILE A 106 -1.80 -6.87 -7.23
CA ILE A 106 -2.61 -7.67 -8.13
C ILE A 106 -1.91 -7.67 -9.48
N ASN A 107 -1.36 -8.83 -9.83
CA ASN A 107 -0.77 -9.07 -11.13
C ASN A 107 -1.72 -9.92 -11.95
N GLY A 108 -1.97 -9.56 -13.21
CA GLY A 108 -2.69 -10.43 -14.13
C GLY A 108 -1.91 -10.67 -15.41
N PHE A 109 -1.86 -11.93 -15.81
CA PHE A 109 -1.30 -12.39 -17.06
C PHE A 109 -2.42 -12.86 -17.99
N ILE A 110 -2.53 -12.19 -19.15
CA ILE A 110 -3.47 -12.52 -20.22
C ILE A 110 -2.66 -13.05 -21.39
N PRO A 111 -2.84 -14.33 -21.78
CA PRO A 111 -2.11 -14.90 -22.90
C PRO A 111 -2.61 -14.30 -24.21
N THR A 112 -1.68 -13.76 -25.01
CA THR A 112 -1.97 -13.17 -26.33
C THR A 112 -1.58 -14.09 -27.48
N GLN A 113 -0.73 -15.09 -27.22
CA GLN A 113 -0.26 -16.06 -28.20
C GLN A 113 -0.73 -17.46 -27.81
N GLU A 114 -1.02 -18.33 -28.78
CA GLU A 114 -1.48 -19.71 -28.52
C GLU A 114 -0.49 -20.51 -27.68
N LYS A 115 0.81 -20.26 -27.86
CA LYS A 115 1.88 -20.90 -27.07
C LYS A 115 1.81 -20.59 -25.57
N ASP A 116 1.15 -19.50 -25.21
CA ASP A 116 1.02 -19.03 -23.82
C ASP A 116 -0.36 -19.36 -23.24
N ALA A 117 -1.21 -20.09 -23.99
CA ALA A 117 -2.54 -20.48 -23.55
C ALA A 117 -2.49 -21.22 -22.20
N ILE A 118 -3.35 -20.79 -21.29
CA ILE A 118 -3.45 -21.37 -19.95
C ILE A 118 -4.45 -22.52 -20.03
N LEU A 119 -3.93 -23.75 -20.01
CA LEU A 119 -4.72 -24.98 -20.07
C LEU A 119 -4.49 -25.77 -18.78
N ILE A 120 -5.46 -25.75 -17.87
CA ILE A 120 -5.42 -26.50 -16.61
C ILE A 120 -6.52 -27.56 -16.69
N ASN A 121 -6.15 -28.84 -16.51
CA ASN A 121 -7.10 -29.96 -16.59
C ASN A 121 -7.92 -29.99 -17.90
N ALA A 122 -7.29 -29.62 -19.03
CA ALA A 122 -7.92 -29.46 -20.35
C ALA A 122 -8.97 -28.33 -20.44
N VAL A 123 -9.09 -27.47 -19.42
CA VAL A 123 -9.94 -26.28 -19.42
C VAL A 123 -9.09 -25.06 -19.79
N PRO A 124 -9.47 -24.30 -20.84
CA PRO A 124 -8.81 -23.04 -21.16
C PRO A 124 -9.26 -21.93 -20.21
N TRP A 125 -8.29 -21.18 -19.69
CA TRP A 125 -8.52 -20.04 -18.81
C TRP A 125 -8.10 -18.73 -19.45
N LYS A 126 -8.90 -17.68 -19.26
CA LYS A 126 -8.66 -16.37 -19.88
C LYS A 126 -7.46 -15.63 -19.28
N GLN A 127 -7.24 -15.74 -17.98
CA GLN A 127 -6.10 -15.12 -17.32
C GLN A 127 -5.65 -15.86 -16.06
N LYS A 128 -4.38 -15.67 -15.70
CA LYS A 128 -3.84 -16.03 -14.39
C LYS A 128 -3.63 -14.77 -13.59
N ILE A 129 -4.23 -14.70 -12.41
CA ILE A 129 -4.08 -13.59 -11.47
C ILE A 129 -3.21 -14.04 -10.31
N ILE A 130 -2.28 -13.21 -9.88
CA ILE A 130 -1.49 -13.41 -8.66
C ILE A 130 -1.78 -12.24 -7.72
N ALA A 131 -2.32 -12.55 -6.55
CA ALA A 131 -2.52 -11.61 -5.47
C ALA A 131 -1.37 -11.78 -4.45
N ARG A 132 -0.66 -10.69 -4.16
CA ARG A 132 0.38 -10.63 -3.11
C ARG A 132 0.00 -9.58 -2.08
N PHE A 133 -0.27 -10.03 -0.87
CA PHE A 133 -0.60 -9.17 0.26
C PHE A 133 0.68 -8.78 1.02
N ILE A 134 0.80 -7.53 1.41
CA ILE A 134 1.88 -7.04 2.27
C ILE A 134 1.25 -6.51 3.55
N PRO A 135 1.12 -7.36 4.59
CA PRO A 135 0.64 -6.90 5.88
C PRO A 135 1.71 -6.04 6.56
N SER A 136 1.30 -5.24 7.53
CA SER A 136 2.22 -4.58 8.44
C SER A 136 1.73 -4.76 9.87
N SER A 137 2.69 -4.97 10.78
CA SER A 137 2.40 -5.17 12.19
C SER A 137 1.86 -3.88 12.81
N THR A 138 0.70 -3.96 13.48
CA THR A 138 0.12 -2.84 14.22
C THR A 138 1.11 -2.26 15.23
N ILE A 139 1.90 -3.12 15.90
CA ILE A 139 2.94 -2.68 16.86
C ILE A 139 4.00 -1.84 16.12
N ASN A 140 4.50 -2.32 14.98
CA ASN A 140 5.51 -1.61 14.21
C ASN A 140 5.00 -0.26 13.70
N ARG A 141 3.76 -0.22 13.19
CA ARG A 141 3.08 1.02 12.75
C ARG A 141 3.05 2.05 13.87
N LEU A 142 2.64 1.64 15.07
CA LEU A 142 2.53 2.52 16.25
C LEU A 142 3.89 2.99 16.74
N VAL A 143 4.90 2.10 16.84
CA VAL A 143 6.25 2.47 17.28
C VAL A 143 6.85 3.52 16.33
N ILE A 144 6.82 3.26 15.02
CA ILE A 144 7.31 4.20 14.00
C ILE A 144 6.56 5.53 14.12
N TYR A 145 5.23 5.48 14.27
CA TYR A 145 4.42 6.69 14.38
C TYR A 145 4.76 7.52 15.63
N VAL A 146 4.92 6.89 16.79
CA VAL A 146 5.31 7.57 18.03
C VAL A 146 6.68 8.23 17.88
N LEU A 147 7.65 7.56 17.25
CA LEU A 147 8.95 8.14 16.95
C LEU A 147 8.83 9.37 16.02
N VAL A 148 7.99 9.28 14.98
CA VAL A 148 7.70 10.41 14.09
C VAL A 148 7.04 11.57 14.84
N CYS A 149 6.11 11.31 15.76
CA CYS A 149 5.51 12.35 16.60
C CYS A 149 6.53 13.03 17.52
N ILE A 150 7.43 12.28 18.14
CA ILE A 150 8.48 12.86 18.99
C ILE A 150 9.44 13.71 18.14
N GLY A 151 9.88 13.18 16.99
CA GLY A 151 10.78 13.86 16.08
C GLY A 151 10.18 15.13 15.48
N SER A 152 8.95 15.06 14.98
CA SER A 152 8.25 16.22 14.41
C SER A 152 7.99 17.31 15.45
N TRP A 153 7.64 16.94 16.69
CA TRP A 153 7.51 17.90 17.79
C TRP A 153 8.80 18.67 18.05
N PHE A 154 9.94 17.96 18.10
CA PHE A 154 11.25 18.59 18.28
C PHE A 154 11.59 19.53 17.12
N SER A 155 11.34 19.10 15.88
CA SER A 155 11.55 19.90 14.67
C SER A 155 10.72 21.19 14.67
N ILE A 156 9.43 21.10 15.02
CA ILE A 156 8.54 22.26 15.12
C ILE A 156 9.04 23.25 16.17
N LYS A 157 9.46 22.76 17.35
CA LYS A 157 10.00 23.60 18.42
C LYS A 157 11.27 24.32 17.98
N ASN A 158 12.18 23.63 17.30
CA ASN A 158 13.42 24.23 16.81
C ASN A 158 13.15 25.27 15.73
N LEU A 159 12.26 24.98 14.78
CA LEU A 159 11.86 25.93 13.74
C LEU A 159 11.25 27.20 14.36
N ALA A 160 10.35 27.05 15.33
CA ALA A 160 9.74 28.19 16.02
C ALA A 160 10.79 29.06 16.73
N ASN A 161 11.78 28.44 17.39
CA ASN A 161 12.88 29.16 18.02
C ASN A 161 13.76 29.91 17.00
N SER A 162 14.06 29.28 15.86
CA SER A 162 14.83 29.90 14.78
C SER A 162 14.11 31.10 14.17
N ILE A 163 12.81 30.98 13.91
CA ILE A 163 11.97 32.09 13.41
C ILE A 163 11.94 33.23 14.43
N PHE A 164 11.81 32.93 15.73
CA PHE A 164 11.82 33.96 16.77
C PHE A 164 13.16 34.70 16.83
N LYS A 165 14.29 33.98 16.74
CA LYS A 165 15.63 34.59 16.66
C LYS A 165 15.78 35.49 15.44
N LEU A 166 15.37 35.02 14.26
CA LEU A 166 15.42 35.78 13.01
C LEU A 166 14.60 37.06 13.12
N ARG A 167 13.36 36.97 13.64
CA ARG A 167 12.51 38.13 13.89
C ARG A 167 13.21 39.16 14.77
N ASN A 168 13.81 38.72 15.89
CA ASN A 168 14.48 39.63 16.82
C ASN A 168 15.72 40.30 16.20
N GLN A 169 16.47 39.59 15.36
CA GLN A 169 17.59 40.16 14.60
C GLN A 169 17.11 41.22 13.61
N LEU A 170 16.05 40.93 12.86
CA LEU A 170 15.44 41.88 11.91
C LEU A 170 14.93 43.14 12.62
N THR A 171 14.23 42.99 13.76
CA THR A 171 13.76 44.16 14.53
C THR A 171 14.91 45.01 15.06
N ARG A 172 16.04 44.40 15.46
CA ARG A 172 17.23 45.16 15.89
C ARG A 172 17.84 45.92 14.73
N LEU A 173 18.03 45.29 13.56
CA LEU A 173 18.56 45.95 12.36
C LEU A 173 17.70 47.12 11.90
N TRP A 174 16.38 47.03 12.09
CA TRP A 174 15.44 48.10 11.76
C TRP A 174 15.47 49.27 12.76
N MET A 175 15.81 49.04 14.02
CA MET A 175 15.98 50.10 15.05
C MET A 175 17.27 50.91 14.89
N TYR A 176 18.29 50.37 14.20
CA TYR A 176 19.56 51.04 13.94
C TYR A 176 19.64 51.71 12.55
N ARG A 177 18.50 51.78 11.84
CA ARG A 177 18.31 52.58 10.62
C ARG A 177 17.44 53.78 10.93
#